data_AF-A0A8J4GCE9-F1
#
_entry.id   AF-A0A8J4GCE9-F1
#
_cell.length_a   1.000
_cell.length_b   1.000
_cell.length_c   1.000
_cell.angle_alpha   90.00
_cell.angle_beta   90.00
_cell.angle_gamma   90.00
#
_symmetry.space_group_name_H-M   'P 1'
#
loop_
_entity.id
_entity.type
_entity.pdbx_description
1 polymer ?
#
loop_
_entity_poly.entity_id
_entity_poly.type
_entity_poly.pdbx_seq_one_letter_code
_entity_poly.pdbx_strand_id
1 'polypeptide(L)'
;MELRLVAPHLLEHSFVRHALEVCAAVRSGNYVRFIALYDGAPRMSPYVMDKLLGQMRLFALKCTTFAYKPLPVPLSYLAAQLGLEAEEEAAELAEAYGAVVDRQERCLVTKASITKES
;
A
#
# COMPACT_ATOMS: atom_id res chain seq x y z
N MET A 1 22.63 -4.08 -6.92
CA MET A 1 21.43 -4.80 -7.42
C MET A 1 21.93 -6.01 -8.17
N GLU A 2 21.96 -7.16 -7.49
CA GLU A 2 22.60 -8.42 -7.89
C GLU A 2 22.14 -8.97 -9.27
N LEU A 3 21.01 -8.49 -9.77
CA LEU A 3 20.43 -8.90 -11.06
C LEU A 3 21.26 -8.51 -12.29
N ARG A 4 22.24 -7.62 -12.15
CA ARG A 4 23.17 -7.26 -13.25
C ARG A 4 24.08 -8.41 -13.66
N LEU A 5 24.20 -9.44 -12.82
CA LEU A 5 25.00 -10.64 -13.04
C LEU A 5 24.20 -11.79 -13.67
N VAL A 6 22.88 -11.63 -13.83
CA VAL A 6 21.99 -12.66 -14.38
C VAL A 6 21.93 -12.55 -15.90
N ALA A 7 21.95 -13.68 -16.59
CA ALA A 7 21.87 -13.71 -18.05
C ALA A 7 20.54 -13.09 -18.55
N PRO A 8 20.55 -12.25 -19.62
CA PRO A 8 19.38 -11.47 -20.03
C PRO A 8 18.15 -12.32 -20.36
N HIS A 9 18.34 -13.47 -20.99
CA HIS A 9 17.26 -14.38 -21.38
C HIS A 9 16.49 -14.96 -20.18
N LEU A 10 17.11 -15.02 -18.99
CA LEU A 10 16.42 -15.47 -17.77
C LEU A 10 15.53 -14.37 -17.17
N LEU A 11 15.82 -13.10 -17.47
CA LEU A 11 14.99 -11.96 -17.05
C LEU A 11 13.69 -11.88 -17.86
N GLU A 12 13.62 -12.54 -19.01
CA GLU A 12 12.44 -12.55 -19.87
C GLU A 12 11.34 -13.48 -19.36
N HIS A 13 11.67 -14.40 -18.46
CA HIS A 13 10.69 -15.33 -17.89
C HIS A 13 9.58 -14.56 -17.16
N SER A 14 8.32 -14.94 -17.38
CA SER A 14 7.12 -14.26 -16.83
C SER A 14 7.18 -14.06 -15.31
N PHE A 15 7.58 -15.08 -14.54
CA PHE A 15 7.77 -14.97 -13.08
C PHE A 15 8.84 -13.96 -12.68
N VAL A 16 9.97 -13.90 -13.39
CA VAL A 16 11.05 -12.94 -13.11
C VAL A 16 10.59 -11.54 -13.47
N ARG A 17 9.92 -11.36 -14.61
CA ARG A 17 9.31 -10.10 -14.99
C ARG A 17 8.32 -9.60 -13.95
N HIS A 18 7.41 -10.46 -13.49
CA HIS A 18 6.47 -10.13 -12.42
C HIS A 18 7.19 -9.67 -11.14
N ALA A 19 8.21 -10.42 -10.70
CA ALA A 19 9.00 -10.05 -9.53
C ALA A 19 9.70 -8.68 -9.70
N LEU A 20 10.24 -8.39 -10.90
CA LEU A 20 10.85 -7.09 -11.21
C LEU A 20 9.83 -5.95 -11.15
N GLU A 21 8.62 -6.17 -11.66
CA GLU A 21 7.52 -5.20 -11.61
C GLU A 21 7.06 -4.94 -10.18
N VAL A 22 6.95 -5.98 -9.35
CA VAL A 22 6.64 -5.85 -7.92
C VAL A 22 7.73 -5.03 -7.23
N CYS A 23 9.00 -5.34 -7.45
CA CYS A 23 10.10 -4.55 -6.89
C CYS A 23 10.07 -3.08 -7.35
N ALA A 24 9.71 -2.83 -8.62
CA ALA A 24 9.59 -1.47 -9.14
C ALA A 24 8.42 -0.71 -8.49
N ALA A 25 7.26 -1.36 -8.31
CA ALA A 25 6.10 -0.78 -7.64
C ALA A 25 6.41 -0.45 -6.18
N VAL A 26 7.09 -1.35 -5.46
CA VAL A 26 7.48 -1.14 -4.05
C VAL A 26 8.48 0.00 -3.92
N ARG A 27 9.53 0.03 -4.75
CA ARG A 27 10.54 1.12 -4.71
C ARG A 27 9.96 2.49 -5.04
N SER A 28 8.94 2.54 -5.89
CA SER A 28 8.27 3.80 -6.25
C SER A 28 7.13 4.18 -5.28
N GLY A 29 6.80 3.33 -4.31
CA GLY A 29 5.65 3.53 -3.43
C GLY A 29 4.30 3.50 -4.16
N ASN A 30 4.24 2.94 -5.38
CA ASN A 30 3.01 2.86 -6.16
C ASN A 30 2.12 1.73 -5.64
N TYR A 31 1.30 2.05 -4.64
CA TYR A 31 0.39 1.14 -3.98
C TYR A 31 -0.62 0.50 -4.94
N VAL A 32 -1.26 1.30 -5.79
CA VAL A 32 -2.29 0.83 -6.73
C VAL A 32 -1.72 -0.23 -7.67
N ARG A 33 -0.53 0.01 -8.22
CA ARG A 33 0.15 -0.97 -9.07
C ARG A 33 0.57 -2.21 -8.29
N PHE A 34 1.01 -2.06 -7.03
CA PHE A 34 1.36 -3.19 -6.18
C PHE A 34 0.16 -4.10 -5.91
N ILE A 35 -1.02 -3.54 -5.61
CA ILE A 35 -2.24 -4.32 -5.41
C ILE A 35 -2.69 -5.02 -6.68
N ALA A 36 -2.67 -4.34 -7.84
CA ALA A 36 -2.97 -4.99 -9.10
C ALA A 36 -2.04 -6.18 -9.41
N LEU A 37 -0.75 -6.06 -9.05
CA LEU A 37 0.20 -7.16 -9.17
C LEU A 37 -0.07 -8.26 -8.13
N TYR A 38 -0.48 -7.90 -6.92
CA TYR A 38 -0.82 -8.83 -5.84
C TYR A 38 -2.04 -9.69 -6.20
N ASP A 39 -3.11 -9.08 -6.74
CA ASP A 39 -4.34 -9.79 -7.12
C ASP A 39 -4.12 -10.74 -8.32
N GLY A 40 -3.23 -10.36 -9.24
CA GLY A 40 -2.85 -11.17 -10.41
C GLY A 40 -1.65 -12.09 -10.19
N ALA A 41 -1.18 -12.23 -8.95
CA ALA A 41 0.10 -12.85 -8.64
C ALA A 41 0.11 -14.37 -8.93
N PRO A 42 1.12 -14.88 -9.67
CA PRO A 42 1.17 -16.29 -10.03
C PRO A 42 1.65 -17.19 -8.87
N ARG A 43 1.02 -18.36 -8.72
CA ARG A 43 1.45 -19.43 -7.79
C ARG A 43 1.56 -18.92 -6.34
N MET A 44 2.73 -19.08 -5.71
CA MET A 44 2.99 -18.76 -4.30
C MET A 44 3.60 -17.36 -4.11
N SER A 45 3.65 -16.52 -5.16
CA SER A 45 4.17 -15.16 -5.05
C SER A 45 3.39 -14.25 -4.07
N PRO A 46 2.06 -14.40 -3.84
CA PRO A 46 1.36 -13.64 -2.80
C PRO A 46 2.01 -13.75 -1.42
N TYR A 47 2.42 -14.95 -0.99
CA TYR A 47 3.01 -15.16 0.35
C TYR A 47 4.29 -14.36 0.59
N VAL A 48 5.05 -14.10 -0.47
CA VAL A 48 6.24 -13.24 -0.39
C VAL A 48 5.82 -11.77 -0.34
N MET A 49 4.81 -11.39 -1.12
CA MET A 49 4.29 -10.03 -1.20
C MET A 49 3.55 -9.59 0.07
N ASP A 50 2.93 -10.53 0.82
CA ASP A 50 2.26 -10.27 2.10
C ASP A 50 3.14 -9.52 3.09
N LYS A 51 4.44 -9.84 3.10
CA LYS A 51 5.43 -9.18 3.95
C LYS A 51 5.62 -7.70 3.61
N LEU A 52 5.32 -7.31 2.37
CA LEU A 52 5.44 -5.94 1.85
C LEU A 52 4.12 -5.18 1.92
N LEU A 53 2.98 -5.87 1.99
CA LEU A 53 1.64 -5.28 1.97
C LEU A 53 1.44 -4.25 3.09
N GLY A 54 1.92 -4.54 4.30
CA GLY A 54 1.84 -3.59 5.43
C GLY A 54 2.60 -2.29 5.18
N GLN A 55 3.83 -2.37 4.65
CA GLN A 55 4.61 -1.18 4.30
C GLN A 55 3.93 -0.37 3.19
N MET A 56 3.41 -1.07 2.18
CA MET A 56 2.72 -0.45 1.04
C MET A 56 1.42 0.25 1.48
N ARG A 57 0.63 -0.36 2.37
CA ARG A 57 -0.57 0.26 2.96
C ARG A 57 -0.22 1.51 3.77
N LEU A 58 0.87 1.50 4.53
CA LEU A 58 1.35 2.69 5.23
C LEU A 58 1.73 3.81 4.26
N PHE A 59 2.43 3.51 3.16
CA PHE A 59 2.73 4.51 2.14
C PHE A 59 1.46 5.09 1.53
N ALA A 60 0.47 4.26 1.20
CA ALA A 60 -0.81 4.70 0.67
C ALA A 60 -1.57 5.62 1.65
N LEU A 61 -1.59 5.26 2.94
CA LEU A 61 -2.19 6.08 4.00
C LEU A 61 -1.48 7.44 4.13
N LYS A 62 -0.14 7.46 4.13
CA LYS A 62 0.64 8.71 4.14
C LYS A 62 0.31 9.56 2.93
N CYS A 63 0.36 9.01 1.72
CA CYS A 63 0.01 9.73 0.50
C CYS A 63 -1.42 10.30 0.56
N THR A 64 -2.39 9.52 1.04
CA THR A 64 -3.79 9.95 1.19
C THR A 64 -3.92 11.09 2.21
N THR A 65 -3.32 10.95 3.39
CA THR A 65 -3.36 12.01 4.41
C THR A 65 -2.73 13.31 3.93
N PHE A 66 -1.65 13.25 3.14
CA PHE A 66 -1.02 14.46 2.58
C PHE A 66 -1.81 15.05 1.40
N ALA A 67 -2.31 14.22 0.48
CA ALA A 67 -3.00 14.68 -0.73
C ALA A 67 -4.33 15.38 -0.44
N TYR A 68 -5.06 14.94 0.60
CA TYR A 68 -6.38 15.46 0.93
C TYR A 68 -6.39 16.52 2.04
N LYS A 69 -5.24 16.94 2.57
CA LYS A 69 -5.18 18.05 3.55
C LYS A 69 -5.79 19.34 2.96
N PRO A 70 -6.65 20.05 3.70
CA PRO A 70 -7.09 19.85 5.08
C PRO A 70 -8.43 19.09 5.23
N LEU A 71 -8.97 18.54 4.14
CA LEU A 71 -10.30 17.95 4.13
C LEU A 71 -10.33 16.60 4.88
N PRO A 72 -11.40 16.29 5.62
CA PRO A 72 -11.60 14.95 6.16
C PRO A 72 -11.83 13.94 5.02
N VAL A 73 -11.30 12.73 5.17
CA VAL A 73 -11.45 11.66 4.17
C VAL A 73 -12.38 10.58 4.73
N PRO A 74 -13.51 10.24 4.07
CA PRO A 74 -14.41 9.18 4.54
C PRO A 74 -13.70 7.84 4.68
N LEU A 75 -14.04 7.07 5.72
CA LEU A 75 -13.47 5.73 5.95
C LEU A 75 -13.83 4.74 4.82
N SER A 76 -15.00 4.89 4.20
CA SER A 76 -15.38 4.11 3.01
C SER A 76 -14.39 4.31 1.85
N TYR A 77 -13.97 5.54 1.62
CA TYR A 77 -12.97 5.87 0.61
C TYR A 77 -11.60 5.32 1.00
N LEU A 78 -11.22 5.46 2.27
CA LEU A 78 -9.96 4.95 2.78
C LEU A 78 -9.87 3.42 2.66
N ALA A 79 -10.94 2.70 3.02
CA ALA A 79 -11.03 1.25 2.89
C ALA A 79 -10.87 0.81 1.44
N ALA A 80 -11.61 1.45 0.52
CA ALA A 80 -11.48 1.18 -0.91
C ALA A 80 -10.06 1.46 -1.44
N GLN A 81 -9.43 2.56 -1.00
CA GLN A 81 -8.06 2.89 -1.39
C GLN A 81 -7.01 1.92 -0.84
N LEU A 82 -7.23 1.32 0.33
CA LEU A 82 -6.31 0.37 0.99
C LEU A 82 -6.64 -1.10 0.69
N GLY A 83 -7.60 -1.36 -0.21
CA GLY A 83 -8.06 -2.71 -0.54
C GLY A 83 -8.58 -3.46 0.69
N LEU A 84 -9.32 -2.77 1.56
CA LEU A 84 -9.99 -3.34 2.74
C LEU A 84 -11.49 -3.39 2.49
N GLU A 85 -12.14 -4.43 2.98
CA GLU A 85 -13.59 -4.62 2.80
C GLU A 85 -14.40 -3.83 3.83
N ALA A 86 -13.86 -3.67 5.04
CA ALA A 86 -14.52 -2.98 6.14
C ALA A 86 -13.92 -1.60 6.44
N GLU A 87 -14.79 -0.63 6.72
CA GLU A 87 -14.39 0.69 7.21
C GLU A 87 -13.68 0.62 8.57
N GLU A 88 -14.09 -0.32 9.42
CA GLU A 88 -13.49 -0.50 10.74
C GLU A 88 -12.03 -0.99 10.63
N GLU A 89 -11.74 -1.89 9.69
CA GLU A 89 -10.36 -2.32 9.41
C GLU A 89 -9.49 -1.14 8.95
N ALA A 90 -10.06 -0.24 8.14
CA ALA A 90 -9.36 0.96 7.70
C ALA A 90 -9.10 1.93 8.85
N ALA A 91 -10.06 2.08 9.77
CA ALA A 91 -9.91 2.89 10.97
C ALA A 91 -8.84 2.33 11.92
N GLU A 92 -8.91 1.03 12.25
CA GLU A 92 -7.94 0.35 13.10
C GLU A 92 -6.52 0.45 12.54
N LEU A 93 -6.38 0.24 11.23
CA LEU A 93 -5.09 0.33 10.56
C LEU A 93 -4.57 1.78 10.54
N ALA A 94 -5.43 2.77 10.30
CA ALA A 94 -5.05 4.18 10.35
C ALA A 94 -4.60 4.60 11.76
N GLU A 95 -5.34 4.20 12.80
CA GLU A 95 -4.98 4.44 14.21
C GLU A 95 -3.68 3.73 14.60
N ALA A 96 -3.47 2.49 14.17
CA ALA A 96 -2.24 1.74 14.39
C ALA A 96 -1.00 2.44 13.80
N TYR A 97 -1.19 3.20 12.72
CA TYR A 97 -0.14 4.01 12.08
C TYR A 97 -0.08 5.46 12.59
N GLY A 98 -0.84 5.79 13.64
CA GLY A 98 -0.81 7.09 14.31
C GLY A 98 -1.58 8.19 13.60
N ALA A 99 -2.48 7.85 12.67
CA ALA A 99 -3.44 8.80 12.11
C ALA A 99 -4.63 8.98 13.05
N VAL A 100 -5.28 10.13 12.99
CA VAL A 100 -6.44 10.46 13.83
C VAL A 100 -7.71 10.19 13.03
N VAL A 101 -8.56 9.32 13.55
CA VAL A 101 -9.86 8.96 12.96
C VAL A 101 -10.98 9.47 13.85
N ASP A 102 -11.96 10.15 13.25
CA ASP A 102 -13.24 10.46 13.88
C ASP A 102 -14.22 9.33 13.58
N ARG A 103 -14.54 8.53 14.61
CA ARG A 103 -15.46 7.39 14.50
C ARG A 103 -16.93 7.80 14.44
N GLN A 104 -17.29 9.01 14.89
CA GLN A 104 -18.67 9.51 14.82
C GLN A 104 -19.01 9.93 13.39
N GLU A 105 -18.11 10.71 12.78
CA GLU A 105 -18.24 11.18 11.40
C GLU A 105 -17.68 10.20 10.36
N ARG A 106 -17.16 9.04 10.83
CA ARG A 106 -16.54 7.99 10.00
C ARG A 106 -15.53 8.56 9.00
N CYS A 107 -14.60 9.39 9.49
CA CYS A 107 -13.63 10.04 8.64
C CYS A 107 -12.24 10.14 9.26
N LEU A 108 -11.23 10.13 8.40
CA LEU A 108 -9.84 10.38 8.71
C LEU A 108 -9.59 11.89 8.83
N VAL A 109 -9.13 12.34 9.99
CA VAL A 109 -8.80 13.74 10.27
C VAL A 109 -7.39 14.03 9.74
N THR A 110 -7.31 14.46 8.49
CA THR A 110 -6.03 14.71 7.80
C THR A 110 -5.19 15.80 8.47
N LYS A 111 -5.82 16.80 9.12
CA LYS A 111 -5.13 17.91 9.78
C LYS A 111 -4.35 17.49 11.05
N ALA A 112 -4.86 16.54 11.82
CA ALA A 112 -4.24 16.04 13.05
C ALA A 112 -3.36 14.80 12.82
N SER A 113 -3.52 14.15 11.66
CA SER A 113 -2.70 13.02 11.21
C SER A 113 -1.33 13.52 10.74
N ILE A 114 -0.45 13.81 11.68
CA ILE A 114 0.99 13.96 11.43
C ILE A 114 1.60 12.63 11.84
N THR A 115 1.80 11.73 10.87
CA THR A 115 2.53 10.48 11.06
C THR A 115 3.86 10.80 11.74
N LYS A 116 4.06 10.29 12.97
CA LYS A 116 5.38 10.28 13.62
C LYS A 116 6.37 9.62 12.66
N GLU A 117 7.35 10.38 12.21
CA GLU A 117 8.58 9.82 11.66
C GLU A 117 9.34 9.22 12.85
N SER A 118 9.47 7.90 12.87
CA SER A 118 10.35 7.15 13.77
C SER A 118 11.05 6.08 12.97
#